data_AF-A0A2E6Y3M9-F1
#
_entry.id   AF-A0A2E6Y3M9-F1
#
_cell.length_a   1.000
_cell.length_b   1.000
_cell.length_c   1.000
_cell.angle_alpha   90.00
_cell.angle_beta   90.00
_cell.angle_gamma   90.00
#
_symmetry.space_group_name_H-M   'P 1'
#
loop_
_entity.id
_entity.type
_entity.pdbx_description
1 polymer ?
#
loop_
_entity_poly.entity_id
_entity_poly.type
_entity_poly.pdbx_seq_one_letter_code
_entity_poly.pdbx_strand_id
1 'polypeptide(L)'
;MTTPKLTETIQLIVPAEEGGGDDRKTHSTLTMRRPRARHVKRVVVLLGADFVRNLMASADTGAPGGEHVSALMQDGDNIAEALALLTDPARLDGMTEILADLCGVPVAVIDDLDPVDLVKVGRAMFGFFPDLGTAFSS
;
A
#
# COMPACT_ATOMS: atom_id res chain seq x y z
N MET A 1 15.28 18.33 10.24
CA MET A 1 13.87 17.95 10.49
C MET A 1 13.18 17.85 9.15
N THR A 2 12.88 16.63 8.69
CA THR A 2 12.19 16.40 7.41
C THR A 2 10.69 16.53 7.67
N THR A 3 10.02 17.44 6.98
CA THR A 3 8.57 17.64 7.13
C THR A 3 7.84 16.35 6.74
N PRO A 4 6.93 15.83 7.58
CA PRO A 4 6.22 14.60 7.28
C PRO A 4 5.35 14.77 6.03
N LYS A 5 5.54 13.90 5.03
CA LYS A 5 4.65 13.80 3.87
C LYS A 5 3.23 13.45 4.35
N LEU A 6 2.25 14.29 4.00
CA LEU A 6 0.85 14.16 4.41
C LEU A 6 -0.03 13.49 3.35
N THR A 7 0.35 13.64 2.09
CA THR A 7 -0.35 13.07 0.94
C THR A 7 0.66 12.59 -0.10
N GLU A 8 0.24 11.61 -0.90
CA GLU A 8 0.97 11.11 -2.05
C GLU A 8 0.01 11.02 -3.23
N THR A 9 0.43 11.55 -4.38
CA THR A 9 -0.36 11.47 -5.61
C THR A 9 0.17 10.34 -6.47
N ILE A 10 -0.71 9.43 -6.86
CA ILE A 10 -0.39 8.24 -7.65
C ILE A 10 -1.04 8.40 -9.01
N GLN A 11 -0.23 8.38 -10.07
CA GLN A 11 -0.69 8.41 -11.46
C GLN A 11 -1.03 6.99 -11.91
N LEU A 12 -2.26 6.81 -12.38
CA LEU A 12 -2.73 5.53 -12.90
C LEU A 12 -2.38 5.40 -14.38
N ILE A 13 -1.93 4.22 -14.80
CA ILE A 13 -1.72 3.87 -16.21
C ILE A 13 -3.07 3.56 -16.84
N VAL A 14 -3.89 2.78 -16.12
CA VAL A 14 -5.25 2.44 -16.53
C VAL A 14 -6.21 3.22 -15.65
N PRO A 15 -7.07 4.08 -16.22
CA PRO A 15 -8.04 4.82 -15.42
C PRO A 15 -9.01 3.87 -14.73
N ALA A 16 -9.19 4.06 -13.41
CA ALA A 16 -10.13 3.29 -12.62
C ALA A 16 -11.50 3.94 -12.61
N GLU A 17 -12.53 3.13 -12.42
CA GLU A 17 -13.92 3.57 -12.51
C GLU A 17 -14.65 3.53 -11.17
N GLU A 18 -15.49 4.52 -10.97
CA GLU A 18 -16.34 4.64 -9.79
C GLU A 18 -17.81 4.68 -10.21
N GLY A 19 -18.62 3.81 -9.61
CA GLY A 19 -20.06 3.73 -9.86
C GLY A 19 -20.43 2.94 -11.10
N GLY A 20 -21.71 2.95 -11.45
CA GLY A 20 -22.25 2.26 -12.62
C GLY A 20 -23.39 3.04 -13.25
N GLY A 21 -23.52 2.98 -14.57
CA GLY A 21 -24.54 3.72 -15.31
C GLY A 21 -24.17 5.19 -15.52
N ASP A 22 -25.14 6.09 -15.33
CA ASP A 22 -25.05 7.52 -15.67
C ASP A 22 -24.11 8.32 -14.73
N ASP A 23 -23.82 7.80 -13.53
CA ASP A 23 -22.95 8.43 -12.52
C ASP A 23 -21.49 7.91 -12.55
N ARG A 24 -21.06 7.29 -13.65
CA ARG A 24 -19.71 6.72 -13.80
C ARG A 24 -18.66 7.83 -13.77
N LYS A 25 -17.79 7.81 -12.77
CA LYS A 25 -16.62 8.70 -12.70
C LYS A 25 -15.38 7.90 -13.04
N THR A 26 -14.43 8.58 -13.66
CA THR A 26 -13.13 7.99 -14.02
C THR A 26 -12.03 8.68 -13.25
N HIS A 27 -11.15 7.89 -12.66
CA HIS A 27 -9.98 8.32 -11.91
C HIS A 27 -8.74 8.02 -12.74
N SER A 28 -8.01 9.05 -13.17
CA SER A 28 -6.66 8.91 -13.73
C SER A 28 -5.57 9.09 -12.67
N THR A 29 -5.95 9.57 -11.49
CA THR A 29 -5.05 9.83 -10.37
C THR A 29 -5.72 9.47 -9.05
N LEU A 30 -4.97 8.91 -8.11
CA LEU A 30 -5.39 8.73 -6.73
C LEU A 30 -4.56 9.62 -5.80
N THR A 31 -5.21 10.20 -4.79
CA THR A 31 -4.52 10.95 -3.73
C THR A 31 -4.58 10.15 -2.44
N MET A 32 -3.46 9.55 -2.06
CA MET A 32 -3.36 8.79 -0.82
C MET A 32 -3.03 9.72 0.35
N ARG A 33 -3.77 9.59 1.45
CA ARG A 33 -3.52 10.29 2.72
C ARG A 33 -2.57 9.48 3.59
N ARG A 34 -1.78 10.17 4.43
CA ARG A 34 -0.88 9.52 5.38
C ARG A 34 -1.63 8.54 6.29
N PRO A 35 -1.21 7.26 6.37
CA PRO A 35 -1.80 6.29 7.28
C PRO A 35 -1.72 6.75 8.73
N ARG A 36 -2.88 6.74 9.39
CA ARG A 36 -3.02 6.89 10.85
C ARG A 36 -2.94 5.54 11.56
N ALA A 37 -2.75 5.58 12.88
CA ALA A 37 -2.66 4.39 13.74
C ALA A 37 -3.80 3.37 13.53
N ARG A 38 -5.03 3.83 13.21
CA ARG A 38 -6.17 2.93 12.92
C ARG A 38 -5.91 2.01 11.73
N HIS A 39 -5.22 2.49 10.69
CA HIS A 39 -4.93 1.71 9.49
C HIS A 39 -3.81 0.71 9.77
N VAL A 40 -2.74 1.15 10.46
CA VAL A 40 -1.64 0.27 10.88
C VAL A 40 -2.15 -0.89 11.72
N LYS A 41 -3.03 -0.62 12.69
CA LYS A 41 -3.68 -1.67 13.49
C LYS A 41 -4.44 -2.67 12.62
N ARG A 42 -5.18 -2.22 11.61
CA ARG A 42 -5.91 -3.10 10.68
C ARG A 42 -4.96 -3.94 9.84
N VAL A 43 -3.88 -3.36 9.29
CA VAL A 43 -2.85 -4.10 8.54
C VAL A 43 -2.23 -5.21 9.40
N VAL A 44 -1.86 -4.92 10.65
CA VAL A 44 -1.28 -5.91 11.58
C VAL A 44 -2.24 -7.06 11.86
N VAL A 45 -3.54 -6.76 12.02
CA VAL A 45 -4.57 -7.79 12.25
C VAL A 45 -4.76 -8.67 11.00
N LEU A 46 -4.77 -8.06 9.80
CA LEU A 46 -5.02 -8.78 8.54
C LEU A 46 -3.84 -9.66 8.12
N LEU A 47 -2.61 -9.16 8.23
CA LEU A 47 -1.43 -9.84 7.70
C LEU A 47 -0.67 -10.62 8.77
N GLY A 48 -1.01 -10.42 10.04
CA GLY A 48 -0.30 -10.99 11.18
C GLY A 48 0.94 -10.17 11.56
N ALA A 49 1.35 -10.32 12.82
CA ALA A 49 2.48 -9.59 13.36
C ALA A 49 3.81 -9.95 12.68
N ASP A 50 3.96 -11.17 12.19
CA ASP A 50 5.18 -11.63 11.53
C ASP A 50 5.37 -11.02 10.14
N PHE A 51 4.30 -10.86 9.37
CA PHE A 51 4.38 -10.17 8.07
C PHE A 51 4.77 -8.70 8.25
N VAL A 52 4.14 -8.02 9.21
CA VAL A 52 4.47 -6.62 9.49
C VAL A 52 5.91 -6.50 10.00
N ARG A 53 6.38 -7.44 10.84
CA ARG A 53 7.79 -7.52 11.25
C ARG A 53 8.73 -7.72 10.06
N ASN A 54 8.44 -8.64 9.16
CA ASN A 54 9.29 -8.91 7.99
C ASN A 54 9.32 -7.69 7.04
N LEU A 55 8.16 -7.08 6.80
CA LEU A 55 8.05 -5.85 6.02
C LEU A 55 8.81 -4.68 6.66
N MET A 56 8.79 -4.60 8.00
CA MET A 56 9.57 -3.62 8.77
C MET A 56 11.07 -3.93 8.73
N ALA A 57 11.48 -5.19 8.81
CA ALA A 57 12.87 -5.62 8.77
C ALA A 57 13.50 -5.44 7.38
N SER A 58 12.73 -5.53 6.30
CA SER A 58 13.24 -5.25 4.95
C SER A 58 13.45 -3.75 4.68
N ALA A 59 12.79 -2.87 5.45
CA ALA A 59 13.06 -1.43 5.40
C ALA A 59 14.40 -1.04 6.07
N ASP A 60 15.03 -1.99 6.78
CA ASP A 60 16.24 -1.82 7.61
C ASP A 60 17.56 -1.93 6.82
N THR A 61 17.51 -2.14 5.49
CA THR A 61 18.71 -2.19 4.62
C THR A 61 19.00 -0.87 3.91
N GLY A 62 18.97 0.23 4.67
CA GLY A 62 19.91 1.37 4.58
C GLY A 62 20.32 2.04 3.25
N ALA A 63 19.59 1.95 2.13
CA ALA A 63 19.94 2.74 0.93
C ALA A 63 18.96 3.90 0.66
N PRO A 64 19.48 5.09 0.28
CA PRO A 64 18.70 6.31 0.17
C PRO A 64 17.85 6.32 -1.10
N GLY A 65 16.53 6.31 -0.92
CA GLY A 65 15.55 6.63 -1.94
C GLY A 65 14.93 5.40 -2.62
N GLY A 66 13.61 5.27 -2.51
CA GLY A 66 12.67 4.68 -3.50
C GLY A 66 12.85 3.25 -4.04
N GLU A 67 14.05 2.66 -4.02
CA GLU A 67 14.39 1.42 -4.71
C GLU A 67 14.17 0.17 -3.86
N HIS A 68 14.04 0.27 -2.53
CA HIS A 68 14.06 -0.91 -1.65
C HIS A 68 12.70 -1.56 -1.36
N VAL A 69 11.57 -0.88 -1.57
CA VAL A 69 10.30 -1.61 -1.74
C VAL A 69 10.36 -2.47 -3.00
N SER A 70 11.22 -2.10 -3.96
CA SER A 70 11.52 -2.94 -5.11
C SER A 70 12.42 -4.14 -4.77
N ALA A 71 13.18 -4.15 -3.67
CA ALA A 71 14.05 -5.27 -3.28
C ALA A 71 13.25 -6.46 -2.67
N LEU A 72 12.24 -6.16 -1.84
CA LEU A 72 11.21 -7.14 -1.45
C LEU A 72 10.40 -7.65 -2.65
N MET A 73 10.31 -6.84 -3.71
CA MET A 73 9.71 -7.19 -5.00
C MET A 73 10.71 -7.68 -6.05
N GLN A 74 11.95 -7.97 -5.65
CA GLN A 74 12.98 -8.57 -6.50
C GLN A 74 13.37 -9.97 -6.01
N ASP A 75 13.18 -10.23 -4.71
CA ASP A 75 13.39 -11.55 -4.13
C ASP A 75 12.11 -12.39 -4.34
N GLY A 76 12.13 -13.23 -5.38
CA GLY A 76 10.95 -13.97 -5.87
C GLY A 76 10.23 -14.78 -4.78
N ASP A 77 10.95 -15.24 -3.76
CA ASP A 77 10.41 -16.02 -2.65
C ASP A 77 9.58 -15.15 -1.67
N ASN A 78 10.00 -13.90 -1.41
CA ASN A 78 9.28 -12.98 -0.54
C ASN A 78 8.02 -12.40 -1.20
N ILE A 79 8.04 -12.22 -2.52
CA ILE A 79 6.84 -11.86 -3.30
C ILE A 79 5.86 -13.01 -3.30
N ALA A 80 6.33 -14.24 -3.50
CA ALA A 80 5.48 -15.42 -3.51
C ALA A 80 4.79 -15.61 -2.14
N GLU A 81 5.49 -15.38 -1.03
CA GLU A 81 4.89 -15.45 0.31
C GLU A 81 3.94 -14.27 0.59
N ALA A 82 4.30 -13.03 0.20
CA ALA A 82 3.41 -11.88 0.30
C ALA A 82 2.14 -12.04 -0.56
N LEU A 83 2.27 -12.54 -1.79
CA LEU A 83 1.17 -12.88 -2.67
C LEU A 83 0.37 -14.09 -2.15
N ALA A 84 1.02 -15.10 -1.56
CA ALA A 84 0.35 -16.23 -0.92
C ALA A 84 -0.48 -15.78 0.29
N LEU A 85 -0.01 -14.81 1.06
CA LEU A 85 -0.80 -14.20 2.16
C LEU A 85 -1.97 -13.35 1.63
N LEU A 86 -1.87 -12.89 0.38
CA LEU A 86 -2.94 -12.27 -0.39
C LEU A 86 -3.81 -13.29 -1.15
N THR A 87 -3.64 -14.61 -0.94
CA THR A 87 -4.57 -15.62 -1.51
C THR A 87 -5.83 -15.84 -0.66
N ASP A 88 -5.89 -15.27 0.54
CA ASP A 88 -7.08 -15.24 1.38
C ASP A 88 -7.98 -14.07 0.96
N PRO A 89 -9.17 -14.32 0.38
CA PRO A 89 -10.07 -13.25 -0.07
C PRO A 89 -10.40 -12.25 1.03
N ALA A 90 -10.54 -12.71 2.29
CA ALA A 90 -10.86 -11.81 3.39
C ALA A 90 -9.72 -10.83 3.71
N ARG A 91 -8.47 -11.23 3.46
CA ARG A 91 -7.29 -10.36 3.63
C ARG A 91 -7.14 -9.38 2.48
N LEU A 92 -7.44 -9.82 1.26
CA LEU A 92 -7.51 -8.96 0.08
C LEU A 92 -8.56 -7.87 0.28
N ASP A 93 -9.80 -8.25 0.58
CA ASP A 93 -10.90 -7.31 0.80
C ASP A 93 -10.56 -6.31 1.91
N GLY A 94 -10.01 -6.80 3.02
CA GLY A 94 -9.57 -5.96 4.13
C GLY A 94 -8.43 -4.99 3.75
N MET A 95 -7.52 -5.39 2.87
CA MET A 95 -6.47 -4.51 2.37
C MET A 95 -7.05 -3.46 1.42
N THR A 96 -7.92 -3.86 0.50
CA THR A 96 -8.63 -2.97 -0.42
C THR A 96 -9.40 -1.91 0.35
N GLU A 97 -10.11 -2.26 1.43
CA GLU A 97 -10.78 -1.30 2.31
C GLU A 97 -9.82 -0.25 2.90
N ILE A 98 -8.62 -0.68 3.32
CA ILE A 98 -7.63 0.22 3.91
C ILE A 98 -7.14 1.19 2.83
N LEU A 99 -6.78 0.69 1.65
CA LEU A 99 -6.31 1.52 0.54
C LEU A 99 -7.40 2.51 0.08
N ALA A 100 -8.64 2.06 0.01
CA ALA A 100 -9.80 2.88 -0.31
C ALA A 100 -10.01 4.02 0.71
N ASP A 101 -9.95 3.73 2.02
CA ASP A 101 -10.05 4.78 3.06
C ASP A 101 -8.87 5.76 2.95
N LEU A 102 -7.64 5.29 2.70
CA LEU A 102 -6.49 6.18 2.55
C LEU A 102 -6.62 7.09 1.32
N CYS A 103 -7.12 6.56 0.20
CA CYS A 103 -7.34 7.30 -1.03
C CYS A 103 -8.64 8.13 -1.04
N GLY A 104 -9.56 7.89 -0.11
CA GLY A 104 -10.84 8.58 -0.03
C GLY A 104 -11.78 8.24 -1.20
N VAL A 105 -11.68 7.02 -1.73
CA VAL A 105 -12.48 6.51 -2.84
C VAL A 105 -13.27 5.27 -2.41
N PRO A 106 -14.33 4.86 -3.14
CA PRO A 106 -15.00 3.59 -2.90
C PRO A 106 -14.08 2.38 -3.13
N VAL A 107 -14.34 1.28 -2.44
CA VAL A 107 -13.58 0.01 -2.55
C VAL A 107 -13.51 -0.48 -4.00
N ALA A 108 -14.62 -0.38 -4.74
CA ALA A 108 -14.72 -0.76 -6.14
C ALA A 108 -13.68 -0.05 -7.04
N VAL A 109 -13.26 1.18 -6.71
CA VAL A 109 -12.23 1.90 -7.47
C VAL A 109 -10.86 1.25 -7.30
N ILE A 110 -10.58 0.69 -6.11
CA ILE A 110 -9.34 -0.03 -5.85
C ILE A 110 -9.36 -1.42 -6.49
N ASP A 111 -10.51 -2.10 -6.48
CA ASP A 111 -10.69 -3.41 -7.12
C ASP A 111 -10.62 -3.33 -8.66
N ASP A 112 -10.98 -2.20 -9.25
CA ASP A 112 -10.89 -1.93 -10.69
C ASP A 112 -9.48 -1.55 -11.15
N LEU A 113 -8.51 -1.42 -10.23
CA LEU A 113 -7.14 -1.10 -10.61
C LEU A 113 -6.47 -2.24 -11.39
N ASP A 114 -5.75 -1.85 -12.44
CA ASP A 114 -4.78 -2.74 -13.07
C ASP A 114 -3.75 -3.23 -12.03
N PRO A 115 -3.28 -4.49 -12.10
CA PRO A 115 -2.32 -5.03 -11.14
C PRO A 115 -1.06 -4.18 -10.94
N VAL A 116 -0.56 -3.51 -11.99
CA VAL A 116 0.62 -2.63 -11.88
C VAL A 116 0.29 -1.38 -11.06
N ASP A 117 -0.89 -0.81 -11.26
CA ASP A 117 -1.35 0.35 -10.52
C ASP A 117 -1.70 0.00 -9.06
N LEU A 118 -2.29 -1.18 -8.82
CA LEU A 118 -2.51 -1.70 -7.47
C LEU A 118 -1.19 -1.82 -6.69
N VAL A 119 -0.13 -2.34 -7.33
CA VAL A 119 1.21 -2.41 -6.75
C VAL A 119 1.74 -1.01 -6.40
N LYS A 120 1.57 -0.01 -7.28
CA LYS A 120 1.98 1.37 -6.97
C LYS A 120 1.23 1.94 -5.77
N VAL A 121 -0.07 1.70 -5.67
CA VAL A 121 -0.90 2.13 -4.55
C VAL A 121 -0.41 1.50 -3.24
N GLY A 122 -0.12 0.19 -3.24
CA GLY A 122 0.48 -0.48 -2.09
C GLY A 122 1.85 0.12 -1.70
N ARG A 123 2.74 0.35 -2.68
CA ARG A 123 4.05 0.99 -2.45
C ARG A 123 3.92 2.39 -1.84
N ALA A 124 2.97 3.19 -2.33
CA ALA A 124 2.71 4.53 -1.81
C ALA A 124 2.32 4.51 -0.32
N MET A 125 1.53 3.51 0.11
CA MET A 125 1.16 3.34 1.52
C MET A 125 2.40 3.12 2.40
N PHE A 126 3.30 2.23 2.00
CA PHE A 126 4.52 1.95 2.77
C PHE A 126 5.53 3.09 2.72
N GLY A 127 5.52 3.91 1.66
CA GLY A 127 6.33 5.12 1.54
C GLY A 127 6.04 6.20 2.59
N PHE A 128 4.90 6.16 3.29
CA PHE A 128 4.59 7.08 4.39
C PHE A 128 5.32 6.78 5.71
N PHE A 129 6.06 5.66 5.77
CA PHE A 129 6.78 5.23 6.96
C PHE A 129 8.31 5.27 6.77
N PRO A 130 8.91 6.43 6.44
CA PRO A 130 10.35 6.53 6.28
C PRO A 130 11.12 6.23 7.58
N ASP A 131 10.50 6.50 8.74
CA ASP A 131 11.11 6.29 10.06
C ASP A 131 10.84 4.91 10.68
N LEU A 132 10.18 3.98 9.99
CA LEU A 132 10.12 2.59 10.47
C LEU A 132 11.48 1.89 10.38
N GLY A 133 12.39 2.37 9.53
CA GLY A 133 13.79 1.94 9.50
C GLY A 133 14.73 2.71 10.44
N THR A 134 14.29 3.82 11.06
CA THR A 134 15.14 4.63 11.98
C THR A 134 14.70 4.56 13.44
N ALA A 135 13.43 4.27 13.72
CA ALA A 135 12.87 4.18 15.07
C ALA A 135 13.30 2.91 15.85
N PHE A 136 13.91 1.92 15.18
CA PHE A 136 14.34 0.66 15.78
C PHE A 136 15.85 0.39 15.66
N SER A 137 16.65 1.35 15.15
CA SER A 137 18.11 1.28 15.15
C SER A 137 18.74 1.67 16.52
N SER A 138 18.09 1.35 17.64
CA SER A 138 18.63 1.53 19.00
C SER A 138 18.96 0.20 19.65
#